data_AF-A0A520ISB0-F1
#
_entry.id   AF-A0A520ISB0-F1
#
_cell.length_a   1.000
_cell.length_b   1.000
_cell.length_c   1.000
_cell.angle_alpha   90.00
_cell.angle_beta   90.00
_cell.angle_gamma   90.00
#
_symmetry.space_group_name_H-M   'P 1'
#
loop_
_entity.id
_entity.type
_entity.pdbx_description
1 polymer ?
#
loop_
_entity_poly.entity_id
_entity_poly.type
_entity_poly.pdbx_seq_one_letter_code
_entity_poly.pdbx_strand_id
1 'polypeptide(L)'
;MSHFDTVMVLAKFTECGEWGGHKEQSRIYRENDSLFFDYEKFKVNCDSAVQESYRYSQAFDRGLKRIYVNARKQGIIRNFIDEMIARNFVDEFAGHAGFVLKISTSSSHFNISNYPGDENLYQEFISLMIR
;
A
#
# COMPACT_ATOMS: atom_id res chain seq x y z
N MET A 1 -10.54 -16.47 -5.87
CA MET A 1 -9.35 -17.29 -6.20
C MET A 1 -8.13 -16.62 -5.62
N SER A 2 -7.24 -17.38 -4.98
CA SER A 2 -5.94 -16.88 -4.53
C SER A 2 -5.00 -16.91 -5.73
N HIS A 3 -4.68 -15.76 -6.31
CA HIS A 3 -3.69 -15.67 -7.38
C HIS A 3 -2.31 -15.57 -6.72
N PHE A 4 -1.49 -16.63 -6.81
CA PHE A 4 -0.12 -16.66 -6.27
C PHE A 4 0.79 -15.55 -6.82
N ASP A 5 0.39 -14.96 -7.94
CA ASP A 5 1.11 -13.89 -8.65
C ASP A 5 0.66 -12.49 -8.24
N THR A 6 -0.16 -12.36 -7.18
CA THR A 6 -0.66 -11.05 -6.74
C THR A 6 0.46 -10.27 -6.07
N VAL A 7 0.66 -9.03 -6.51
CA VAL A 7 1.45 -8.03 -5.79
C VAL A 7 0.52 -7.21 -4.92
N MET A 8 0.79 -7.22 -3.62
CA MET A 8 0.08 -6.46 -2.62
C MET A 8 0.89 -5.21 -2.29
N VAL A 9 0.24 -4.04 -2.31
CA VAL A 9 0.80 -2.79 -1.81
C VAL A 9 -0.02 -2.35 -0.60
N LEU A 10 0.64 -2.04 0.50
CA LEU A 10 0.01 -1.65 1.75
C LEU A 10 0.62 -0.33 2.22
N ALA A 11 -0.23 0.67 2.42
CA ALA A 11 0.10 1.89 3.14
C ALA A 11 -0.52 1.84 4.54
N LYS A 12 0.30 2.05 5.58
CA LYS A 12 -0.14 2.14 6.97
C LYS A 12 0.23 3.48 7.56
N PHE A 13 -0.77 4.28 7.88
CA PHE A 13 -0.56 5.62 8.40
C PHE A 13 -0.46 5.59 9.94
N THR A 14 0.13 6.66 10.52
CA THR A 14 0.41 6.76 11.97
C THR A 14 -0.33 7.92 12.65
N GLU A 15 -1.49 8.36 12.13
CA GLU A 15 -2.24 9.50 12.66
C GLU A 15 -2.89 9.27 14.04
N CYS A 16 -3.00 8.02 14.49
CA CYS A 16 -3.40 7.67 15.86
C CYS A 16 -2.20 7.37 16.77
N GLY A 17 -0.97 7.74 16.38
CA GLY A 17 0.29 7.45 17.08
C GLY A 17 1.17 6.45 16.32
N GLU A 18 2.39 6.19 16.82
CA GLU A 18 3.43 5.39 16.12
C GLU A 18 2.96 4.01 15.62
N TRP A 19 1.91 3.47 16.22
CA TRP A 19 1.38 2.13 15.92
C TRP A 19 -0.05 2.14 15.39
N GLY A 20 -0.63 3.32 15.17
CA GLY A 20 -2.05 3.50 14.92
C GLY A 20 -2.38 4.45 13.79
N GLY A 21 -3.28 4.05 12.91
CA GLY A 21 -3.77 4.88 11.82
C GLY A 21 -4.56 4.06 10.81
N HIS A 22 -5.05 4.72 9.78
CA HIS A 22 -5.80 4.09 8.72
C HIS A 22 -4.89 3.25 7.82
N LYS A 23 -5.50 2.37 7.02
CA LYS A 23 -4.77 1.48 6.11
C LYS A 23 -5.38 1.53 4.73
N GLU A 24 -4.52 1.42 3.74
CA GLU A 24 -4.89 1.35 2.35
C GLU A 24 -4.19 0.15 1.72
N GLN A 25 -4.94 -0.66 1.00
CA GLN A 25 -4.47 -1.89 0.40
C GLN A 25 -4.78 -1.88 -1.08
N SER A 26 -3.75 -2.12 -1.89
CA SER A 26 -3.90 -2.33 -3.32
C SER A 26 -3.48 -3.75 -3.70
N ARG A 27 -4.17 -4.33 -4.68
CA ARG A 27 -3.83 -5.64 -5.26
C ARG A 27 -3.63 -5.48 -6.74
N ILE A 28 -2.47 -5.89 -7.24
CA ILE A 28 -2.17 -5.96 -8.67
C ILE A 28 -2.08 -7.44 -9.02
N TYR A 29 -2.92 -7.89 -9.94
CA TYR A 29 -3.04 -9.31 -10.26
C TYR A 29 -3.38 -9.51 -11.73
N ARG A 30 -3.01 -10.68 -12.25
CA ARG A 30 -3.43 -11.13 -13.58
C ARG A 30 -4.71 -11.93 -13.48
N GLU A 31 -5.61 -11.68 -14.41
CA GLU A 31 -6.77 -12.52 -14.67
C GLU A 31 -6.84 -12.73 -16.18
N ASN A 32 -6.72 -14.00 -16.60
CA ASN A 32 -6.40 -14.37 -17.98
C ASN A 32 -5.10 -13.65 -18.43
N ASP A 33 -5.14 -12.93 -19.55
CA ASP A 33 -3.99 -12.19 -20.09
C ASP A 33 -3.98 -10.70 -19.74
N SER A 34 -4.91 -10.26 -18.89
CA SER A 34 -5.05 -8.85 -18.51
C SER A 34 -4.59 -8.61 -17.07
N LEU A 35 -3.98 -7.45 -16.86
CA LEU A 35 -3.55 -7.00 -15.54
C LEU A 35 -4.61 -6.08 -14.94
N PHE A 36 -4.94 -6.32 -13.68
CA PHE A 36 -5.96 -5.59 -12.94
C PHE A 36 -5.40 -5.03 -11.63
N PHE A 37 -6.05 -3.96 -11.17
CA PHE A 37 -5.76 -3.27 -9.93
C PHE A 37 -7.04 -3.16 -9.09
N ASP A 38 -6.95 -3.60 -7.84
CA ASP A 38 -7.93 -3.34 -6.79
C ASP A 38 -7.35 -2.38 -5.77
N TYR A 39 -8.21 -1.59 -5.15
CA TYR A 39 -7.88 -0.68 -4.06
C TYR A 39 -8.97 -0.73 -2.98
N GLU A 40 -8.56 -0.79 -1.72
CA GLU A 40 -9.42 -0.79 -0.54
C GLU A 40 -8.82 0.16 0.52
N LYS A 41 -9.61 1.12 0.98
CA LYS A 41 -9.28 2.02 2.11
C LYS A 41 -10.10 1.60 3.32
N PHE A 42 -9.43 1.54 4.46
CA PHE A 42 -10.02 1.26 5.76
C PHE A 42 -9.87 2.49 6.63
N LYS A 43 -10.94 2.97 7.26
CA LYS A 43 -10.90 4.03 8.26
C LYS A 43 -10.55 3.44 9.62
N VAL A 44 -9.88 4.24 10.45
CA VAL A 44 -9.50 3.89 11.82
C VAL A 44 -10.33 4.70 12.81
N ASN A 45 -10.66 4.11 13.95
CA ASN A 45 -11.16 4.85 15.10
C ASN A 45 -10.03 4.98 16.15
N CYS A 46 -9.43 6.17 16.26
CA CYS A 46 -8.33 6.41 17.21
C CYS A 46 -8.75 6.24 18.68
N ASP A 47 -10.04 6.40 19.00
CA ASP A 47 -10.56 6.27 20.37
C ASP A 47 -10.80 4.82 20.79
N SER A 48 -10.66 3.88 19.85
CA SER A 48 -10.94 2.45 20.07
C SER A 48 -9.74 1.64 20.55
N ALA A 49 -8.64 2.30 20.93
CA ALA A 49 -7.42 1.63 21.34
C ALA A 49 -7.70 0.68 22.51
N VAL A 50 -7.56 -0.63 22.26
CA VAL A 50 -7.57 -1.62 23.33
C VAL A 50 -6.21 -1.52 24.04
N GLN A 51 -6.23 -1.06 25.31
CA GLN A 51 -5.06 -0.70 26.11
C GLN A 51 -3.92 -1.74 26.11
N GLU A 52 -4.24 -3.02 25.90
CA GLU A 52 -3.26 -4.12 25.93
C GLU A 52 -2.61 -4.46 24.58
N SER A 53 -3.15 -3.97 23.46
CA SER A 53 -2.68 -4.43 22.12
C SER A 53 -2.28 -3.32 21.16
N TYR A 54 -2.53 -2.05 21.50
CA TYR A 54 -2.40 -0.90 20.57
C TYR A 54 -3.10 -1.15 19.22
N ARG A 55 -4.09 -2.06 19.21
CA ARG A 55 -4.88 -2.35 18.01
C ARG A 55 -6.07 -1.41 18.00
N TYR A 56 -6.12 -0.59 16.97
CA TYR A 56 -7.25 0.25 16.67
C TYR A 56 -8.25 -0.53 15.83
N SER A 57 -9.54 -0.37 16.12
CA SER A 57 -10.60 -0.88 15.27
C SER A 57 -10.51 -0.23 13.88
N GLN A 58 -10.67 -1.05 12.85
CA GLN A 58 -10.68 -0.60 11.46
C GLN A 58 -11.97 -1.07 10.80
N ALA A 59 -12.56 -0.17 10.03
CA ALA A 59 -13.74 -0.45 9.24
C ALA A 59 -13.44 -0.17 7.77
N PHE A 60 -14.00 -0.99 6.88
CA PHE A 60 -13.98 -0.67 5.45
C PHE A 60 -14.61 0.71 5.23
N ASP A 61 -13.94 1.55 4.45
CA ASP A 61 -14.41 2.88 4.09
C ASP A 61 -14.88 2.90 2.63
N ARG A 62 -13.97 2.63 1.70
CA ARG A 62 -14.26 2.61 0.26
C ARG A 62 -13.27 1.74 -0.51
N GLY A 63 -13.63 1.37 -1.74
CA GLY A 63 -12.73 0.63 -2.61
C GLY A 63 -13.15 0.68 -4.07
N LEU A 64 -12.18 0.44 -4.94
CA LEU A 64 -12.35 0.25 -6.37
C LEU A 64 -11.84 -1.14 -6.72
N LYS A 65 -12.56 -1.86 -7.58
CA LYS A 65 -12.17 -3.21 -7.99
C LYS A 65 -12.04 -3.31 -9.48
N ARG A 66 -11.13 -4.17 -9.93
CA ARG A 66 -10.97 -4.59 -11.32
C ARG A 66 -10.69 -3.41 -12.27
N ILE A 67 -9.86 -2.47 -11.84
CA ILE A 67 -9.37 -1.40 -12.72
C ILE A 67 -8.40 -2.03 -13.71
N TYR A 68 -8.68 -1.91 -15.01
CA TYR A 68 -7.79 -2.40 -16.05
C TYR A 68 -6.47 -1.61 -16.07
N VAL A 69 -5.34 -2.33 -16.08
CA VAL A 69 -4.00 -1.75 -16.08
C VAL A 69 -3.43 -1.74 -17.50
N ASN A 70 -3.72 -0.66 -18.23
CA ASN A 70 -3.15 -0.40 -19.55
C ASN A 70 -1.63 -0.09 -19.49
N ALA A 71 -0.99 0.07 -20.64
CA ALA A 71 0.46 0.32 -20.74
C ALA A 71 0.94 1.53 -19.91
N ARG A 72 0.17 2.63 -19.89
CA ARG A 72 0.51 3.81 -19.06
C ARG A 72 0.50 3.47 -17.58
N LYS A 73 -0.55 2.79 -17.11
CA LYS A 73 -0.69 2.36 -15.70
C LYS A 73 0.37 1.34 -15.31
N GLN A 74 0.78 0.46 -16.23
CA GLN A 74 1.92 -0.43 -16.02
C GLN A 74 3.22 0.33 -15.80
N GLY A 75 3.43 1.45 -16.52
CA GLY A 75 4.56 2.34 -16.30
C GLY A 75 4.58 2.94 -14.89
N ILE A 76 3.44 3.43 -14.41
CA ILE A 76 3.29 3.96 -13.04
C ILE A 76 3.62 2.89 -12.00
N ILE A 77 3.10 1.67 -12.17
CA ILE A 77 3.35 0.55 -11.25
C ILE A 77 4.84 0.17 -11.24
N ARG A 78 5.49 0.09 -12.41
CA ARG A 78 6.92 -0.21 -12.49
C ARG A 78 7.75 0.84 -11.78
N ASN A 79 7.54 2.12 -12.10
CA ASN A 79 8.25 3.22 -11.45
C ASN A 79 8.07 3.17 -9.93
N PHE A 80 6.84 2.92 -9.45
CA PHE A 80 6.57 2.77 -8.02
C PHE A 80 7.41 1.65 -7.38
N ILE A 81 7.45 0.47 -8.00
CA ILE A 81 8.22 -0.68 -7.48
C ILE A 81 9.72 -0.40 -7.54
N ASP A 82 10.22 0.16 -8.64
CA ASP A 82 11.64 0.47 -8.84
C ASP A 82 12.13 1.50 -7.81
N GLU A 83 11.37 2.56 -7.56
CA GLU A 83 11.67 3.56 -6.53
C GLU A 83 11.63 2.97 -5.12
N MET A 84 10.65 2.11 -4.82
CA MET A 84 10.57 1.41 -3.54
C MET A 84 11.77 0.48 -3.30
N ILE A 85 12.28 -0.17 -4.35
CA ILE A 85 13.51 -0.97 -4.31
C ILE A 85 14.71 -0.05 -4.07
N ALA A 86 14.87 0.99 -4.88
CA ALA A 86 16.01 1.90 -4.84
C ALA A 86 16.18 2.53 -3.46
N ARG A 87 15.09 2.95 -2.81
CA ARG A 87 15.09 3.54 -1.48
C ARG A 87 15.62 2.63 -0.38
N ASN A 88 15.53 1.30 -0.51
CA ASN A 88 16.14 0.40 0.47
C ASN A 88 17.67 0.44 0.44
N PHE A 89 18.27 1.01 -0.60
CA PHE A 89 19.72 1.16 -0.75
C PHE A 89 20.20 2.58 -0.42
N VAL A 90 19.29 3.48 -0.04
CA VAL A 90 19.63 4.83 0.40
C VAL A 90 19.55 4.86 1.92
N ASP A 91 20.58 5.38 2.57
CA ASP A 91 20.54 5.67 4.00
C ASP A 91 19.62 6.88 4.24
N GLU A 92 18.32 6.65 4.47
CA GLU A 92 17.37 7.72 4.80
C GLU A 92 16.95 7.78 6.28
N PHE A 93 16.61 9.01 6.65
CA PHE A 93 16.66 9.70 7.94
C PHE A 93 15.64 9.24 9.00
N ALA A 94 16.00 9.36 10.28
CA ALA A 94 15.10 9.14 11.42
C ALA A 94 14.07 10.28 11.53
N GLY A 95 12.85 10.07 11.03
CA GLY A 95 11.70 10.96 11.22
C GLY A 95 10.66 10.36 12.18
N HIS A 96 9.96 11.21 12.94
CA HIS A 96 8.98 10.80 13.95
C HIS A 96 7.52 10.71 13.44
N ALA A 97 7.27 11.04 12.16
CA ALA A 97 5.93 11.06 11.58
C ALA A 97 5.97 10.59 10.12
N GLY A 98 4.98 9.78 9.72
CA GLY A 98 4.88 9.32 8.35
C GLY A 98 3.89 8.17 8.20
N PHE A 99 4.11 7.35 7.18
CA PHE A 99 3.37 6.12 6.95
C PHE A 99 4.34 5.05 6.45
N VAL A 100 4.02 3.79 6.68
CA VAL A 100 4.80 2.67 6.17
C VAL A 100 4.25 2.28 4.80
N LEU A 101 5.11 2.26 3.79
CA LEU A 101 4.81 1.64 2.51
C LEU A 101 5.40 0.24 2.47
N LYS A 102 4.59 -0.74 2.09
CA LYS A 102 5.02 -2.13 1.95
C LYS A 102 4.57 -2.71 0.60
N ILE A 103 5.48 -3.37 -0.09
CA ILE A 103 5.18 -4.25 -1.22
C ILE A 103 5.43 -5.69 -0.79
N SER A 104 4.52 -6.59 -1.13
CA SER A 104 4.73 -8.03 -0.95
C SER A 104 4.03 -8.86 -2.00
N THR A 105 4.60 -10.01 -2.37
CA THR A 105 3.86 -11.01 -3.15
C THR A 105 2.88 -11.78 -2.26
N SER A 106 1.83 -12.38 -2.82
CA SER A 106 0.89 -13.24 -2.06
C SER A 106 1.58 -14.43 -1.38
N SER A 107 2.70 -14.91 -1.92
CA SER A 107 3.54 -15.94 -1.28
C SER A 107 4.42 -15.40 -0.15
N SER A 108 4.50 -14.07 0.01
CA SER A 108 5.36 -13.38 0.99
C SER A 108 6.86 -13.69 0.88
N HIS A 109 7.33 -14.31 -0.20
CA HIS A 109 8.77 -14.54 -0.43
C HIS A 109 9.52 -13.26 -0.84
N PHE A 110 8.81 -12.26 -1.35
CA PHE A 110 9.34 -10.94 -1.65
C PHE A 110 8.62 -9.91 -0.78
N ASN A 111 9.40 -9.12 -0.02
CA ASN A 111 8.88 -8.04 0.81
C ASN A 111 9.83 -6.83 0.71
N ILE A 112 9.25 -5.67 0.50
CA ILE A 112 9.94 -4.38 0.59
C ILE A 112 9.14 -3.50 1.53
N SER A 113 9.82 -2.76 2.40
CA SER A 113 9.20 -1.80 3.30
C SER A 113 10.02 -0.52 3.34
N ASN A 114 9.39 0.62 3.13
CA ASN A 114 10.03 1.92 3.33
C ASN A 114 9.34 2.66 4.48
N TYR A 115 10.15 3.29 5.33
CA TYR A 115 9.71 4.21 6.36
C TYR A 115 10.75 5.33 6.53
N PRO A 116 10.32 6.61 6.53
CA PRO A 116 8.97 7.06 6.18
C PRO A 116 8.64 6.76 4.70
N GLY A 117 7.37 6.54 4.38
CA GLY A 117 6.89 6.41 3.01
C GLY A 117 6.96 7.75 2.28
N ASP A 118 7.34 7.72 1.00
CA ASP A 118 7.32 8.92 0.16
C ASP A 118 5.89 9.23 -0.29
N GLU A 119 5.40 10.39 0.13
CA GLU A 119 4.04 10.83 -0.18
C GLU A 119 3.83 11.08 -1.68
N ASN A 120 4.78 11.71 -2.38
CA ASN A 120 4.63 11.99 -3.81
C ASN A 120 4.57 10.69 -4.63
N LEU A 121 5.46 9.75 -4.30
CA LEU A 121 5.51 8.43 -4.90
C LEU A 121 4.18 7.67 -4.67
N TYR A 122 3.66 7.73 -3.44
CA TYR A 122 2.39 7.07 -3.13
C TYR A 122 1.20 7.74 -3.81
N GLN A 123 1.15 9.07 -3.86
CA GLN A 123 0.10 9.82 -4.57
C GLN A 123 0.09 9.50 -6.07
N GLU A 124 1.26 9.38 -6.69
CA GLU A 124 1.37 8.94 -8.08
C GLU A 124 0.83 7.51 -8.25
N PHE A 125 1.18 6.60 -7.34
CA PHE A 125 0.69 5.22 -7.38
C PHE A 125 -0.84 5.15 -7.25
N ILE A 126 -1.45 5.87 -6.30
CA ILE A 126 -2.92 5.82 -6.13
C ILE A 126 -3.67 6.60 -7.22
N SER A 127 -2.97 7.40 -8.05
CA SER A 127 -3.57 8.04 -9.24
C SER A 127 -4.11 7.04 -10.27
N LEU A 128 -3.72 5.76 -10.17
CA LEU A 128 -4.29 4.64 -10.91
C LEU A 128 -5.82 4.55 -10.82
N MET A 129 -6.40 5.12 -9.75
CA MET A 129 -7.83 5.18 -9.48
C MET A 129 -8.59 6.26 -10.27
N ILE A 130 -7.93 7.34 -10.69
CA ILE A 130 -8.60 8.57 -11.18
C ILE A 130 -8.52 8.71 -12.71
N ARG A 131 -7.73 7.86 -13.39
CA ARG A 131 -7.39 7.94 -14.82
C ARG A 131 -7.42 6.58 -15.51
#